data_AF-A0A971TPR5-F1
#
_entry.id   AF-A0A971TPR5-F1
#
_cell.length_a   1.000
_cell.length_b   1.000
_cell.length_c   1.000
_cell.angle_alpha   90.00
_cell.angle_beta   90.00
_cell.angle_gamma   90.00
#
_symmetry.space_group_name_H-M   'P 1'
#
loop_
_entity.id
_entity.type
_entity.pdbx_description
1 polymer ?
#
loop_
_entity_poly.entity_id
_entity_poly.type
_entity_poly.pdbx_seq_one_letter_code
_entity_poly.pdbx_strand_id
1 'polypeptide(L)'
;RIRREEQLPVYERLGDVRERAVTMGKIADILEQRGETDEALRIHIEERLPVAERMGDVESIAHIRFCCAQIRLQRGGLEKGERQTVVNELAESFALLKRLQRANGVAAVGPLLGQCLAAVGEVDEALAVLDESADAFERLKLLDQAGQVRELQKVIRERAG
;
A
#
# COMPACT_ATOMS: atom_id res chain seq x y z
N ARG A 1 33.93 21.05 14.86
CA ARG A 1 33.41 22.11 13.97
C ARG A 1 32.37 21.53 13.00
N ILE A 2 32.75 20.64 12.08
CA ILE A 2 31.85 19.99 11.09
C ILE A 2 30.57 19.35 11.69
N ARG A 3 30.67 18.60 12.80
CA ARG A 3 29.51 17.94 13.42
C ARG A 3 28.41 18.88 13.93
N ARG A 4 28.75 20.10 14.40
CA ARG A 4 27.78 21.05 14.98
C ARG A 4 27.30 22.10 13.97
N GLU A 5 28.16 22.53 13.06
CA GLU A 5 27.83 23.62 12.13
C GLU A 5 27.23 23.13 10.81
N GLU A 6 27.52 21.88 10.40
CA GLU A 6 27.05 21.35 9.12
C GLU A 6 26.11 20.14 9.30
N GLN A 7 26.46 19.19 10.17
CA GLN A 7 25.67 17.96 10.31
C GLN A 7 24.44 18.12 11.20
N LEU A 8 24.55 18.79 12.35
CA LEU A 8 23.42 18.96 13.28
C LEU A 8 22.23 19.70 12.65
N PRO A 9 22.40 20.83 11.92
CA PRO A 9 21.27 21.52 11.29
C PRO A 9 20.60 20.71 10.18
N VAL A 10 21.33 19.78 9.54
CA VAL A 10 20.78 18.85 8.56
C VAL A 10 19.94 17.78 9.25
N TYR A 11 20.43 17.20 10.35
CA TYR A 11 19.65 16.21 11.11
C TYR A 11 18.39 16.81 11.74
N GLU A 12 18.46 18.02 12.29
CA GLU A 12 17.29 18.73 12.81
C GLU A 12 16.26 18.97 11.70
N ARG A 13 16.68 19.50 10.55
CA ARG A 13 15.79 19.70 9.39
C ARG A 13 15.20 18.40 8.85
N LEU A 14 15.96 17.30 8.85
CA LEU A 14 15.45 15.99 8.45
C LEU A 14 14.40 15.47 9.44
N GLY A 15 14.55 15.76 10.73
CA GLY A 15 13.54 15.51 11.76
C GLY A 15 12.25 16.24 11.44
N ASP A 16 12.32 17.56 11.23
CA ASP A 16 11.15 18.39 10.89
C ASP A 16 10.44 17.91 9.62
N VAL A 17 11.20 17.52 8.59
CA VAL A 17 10.66 17.01 7.32
C VAL A 17 9.91 15.70 7.53
N ARG A 18 10.46 14.78 8.35
CA ARG A 18 9.79 13.51 8.68
C ARG A 18 8.51 13.75 9.47
N GLU A 19 8.57 14.59 10.50
CA GLU A 19 7.42 14.90 11.35
C GLU A 19 6.29 15.58 10.58
N ARG A 20 6.65 16.47 9.63
CA ARG A 20 5.69 17.04 8.68
C ARG A 20 5.05 15.95 7.83
N ALA A 21 5.81 15.03 7.25
CA ALA A 21 5.25 13.97 6.40
C ALA A 21 4.30 13.03 7.18
N VAL A 22 4.62 12.71 8.44
CA VAL A 22 3.73 11.95 9.34
C VAL A 22 2.44 12.72 9.60
N THR A 23 2.54 14.04 9.85
CA THR A 23 1.39 14.91 10.08
C THR A 23 0.49 15.00 8.85
N MET A 24 1.08 15.19 7.67
CA MET A 24 0.34 15.16 6.40
C MET A 24 -0.36 13.82 6.17
N GLY A 25 0.22 12.73 6.65
CA GLY A 25 -0.44 11.43 6.60
C GLY A 25 -1.74 11.37 7.38
N LYS A 26 -1.73 11.83 8.62
CA LYS A 26 -2.94 11.90 9.45
C LYS A 26 -3.99 12.83 8.85
N ILE A 27 -3.57 13.92 8.22
CA ILE A 27 -4.49 14.83 7.51
C ILE A 27 -5.14 14.11 6.33
N ALA A 28 -4.35 13.38 5.52
CA ALA A 28 -4.88 12.60 4.40
C ALA A 28 -5.91 11.56 4.88
N ASP A 29 -5.62 10.84 5.97
CA ASP A 29 -6.53 9.86 6.55
C ASP A 29 -7.87 10.51 7.00
N ILE A 30 -7.81 11.70 7.60
CA ILE A 30 -9.02 12.45 8.01
C ILE A 30 -9.83 12.92 6.80
N LEU A 31 -9.16 13.40 5.75
CA LEU A 31 -9.80 13.85 4.51
C LEU A 31 -10.47 12.67 3.80
N GLU A 32 -9.79 11.53 3.70
CA GLU A 32 -10.37 10.29 3.16
C GLU A 32 -11.65 9.89 3.91
N GLN A 33 -11.62 9.90 5.25
CA GLN A 33 -12.78 9.61 6.09
C GLN A 33 -13.95 10.58 5.89
N ARG A 34 -13.68 11.81 5.46
CA ARG A 34 -14.70 12.81 5.11
C ARG A 34 -15.17 12.72 3.66
N GLY A 35 -14.60 11.84 2.86
CA GLY A 35 -14.86 11.72 1.43
C GLY A 35 -14.10 12.75 0.58
N GLU A 36 -13.22 13.55 1.17
CA GLU A 36 -12.34 14.53 0.51
C GLU A 36 -11.14 13.82 -0.14
N THR A 37 -11.45 12.78 -0.93
CA THR A 37 -10.51 11.79 -1.45
C THR A 37 -9.53 12.34 -2.49
N ASP A 38 -9.89 13.40 -3.22
CA ASP A 38 -8.98 14.10 -4.13
C ASP A 38 -7.80 14.73 -3.39
N GLU A 39 -8.09 15.46 -2.30
CA GLU A 39 -7.06 16.14 -1.52
C GLU A 39 -6.22 15.14 -0.72
N ALA A 40 -6.85 14.09 -0.18
CA ALA A 40 -6.12 12.99 0.46
C ALA A 40 -5.10 12.37 -0.51
N LEU A 41 -5.53 12.02 -1.74
CA LEU A 41 -4.66 11.46 -2.76
C LEU A 41 -3.53 12.41 -3.15
N ARG A 42 -3.84 13.70 -3.32
CA ARG A 42 -2.84 14.75 -3.60
C ARG A 42 -1.77 14.81 -2.52
N ILE A 43 -2.17 14.84 -1.25
CA ILE A 43 -1.22 14.87 -0.11
C ILE A 43 -0.31 13.64 -0.11
N HIS A 44 -0.85 12.45 -0.38
CA HIS A 44 -0.05 11.24 -0.48
C HIS A 44 1.01 11.32 -1.59
N ILE A 45 0.62 11.74 -2.79
CA ILE A 45 1.48 11.72 -3.97
C ILE A 45 2.48 12.88 -3.98
N GLU A 46 2.03 14.08 -3.66
CA GLU A 46 2.82 15.31 -3.85
C GLU A 46 3.64 15.69 -2.61
N GLU A 47 3.16 15.34 -1.41
CA GLU A 47 3.81 15.79 -0.17
C GLU A 47 4.49 14.66 0.59
N ARG A 48 3.85 13.48 0.69
CA ARG A 48 4.40 12.36 1.48
C ARG A 48 5.38 11.50 0.70
N LEU A 49 5.01 11.08 -0.51
CA LEU A 49 5.80 10.13 -1.29
C LEU A 49 7.22 10.65 -1.60
N PRO A 50 7.42 11.90 -2.06
CA PRO A 50 8.76 12.40 -2.39
C PRO A 50 9.67 12.50 -1.16
N VAL A 51 9.08 12.73 0.02
CA VAL A 51 9.83 12.73 1.28
C VAL A 51 10.26 11.31 1.64
N ALA A 52 9.35 10.34 1.57
CA ALA A 52 9.65 8.94 1.86
C ALA A 52 10.73 8.38 0.92
N GLU A 53 10.65 8.69 -0.39
CA GLU A 53 11.65 8.32 -1.40
C GLU A 53 13.02 8.93 -1.08
N ARG A 54 13.08 10.25 -0.80
CA ARG A 54 14.34 10.93 -0.46
C ARG A 54 14.98 10.37 0.80
N MET A 55 14.18 9.92 1.76
CA MET A 55 14.65 9.34 3.01
C MET A 55 15.00 7.84 2.90
N GLY A 56 14.69 7.19 1.77
CA GLY A 56 14.78 5.74 1.65
C GLY A 56 13.84 5.00 2.62
N ASP A 57 12.74 5.64 3.03
CA ASP A 57 11.77 5.06 3.96
C ASP A 57 10.83 4.12 3.20
N VAL A 58 11.29 2.89 3.01
CA VAL A 58 10.58 1.84 2.27
C VAL A 58 9.22 1.50 2.89
N GLU A 59 9.09 1.57 4.22
CA GLU A 59 7.85 1.26 4.91
C GLU A 59 6.80 2.35 4.64
N SER A 60 7.18 3.62 4.72
CA SER A 60 6.32 4.74 4.34
C SER A 60 5.93 4.70 2.86
N ILE A 61 6.85 4.36 1.95
CA ILE A 61 6.53 4.22 0.51
C ILE A 61 5.45 3.15 0.32
N ALA A 62 5.62 1.96 0.91
CA ALA A 62 4.66 0.87 0.79
C ALA A 62 3.28 1.27 1.33
N HIS A 63 3.24 1.95 2.48
CA HIS A 63 1.99 2.45 3.06
C HIS A 63 1.32 3.49 2.15
N ILE A 64 2.08 4.48 1.65
CA ILE A 64 1.54 5.54 0.79
C ILE A 64 0.93 4.95 -0.48
N ARG A 65 1.63 3.99 -1.12
CA ARG A 65 1.11 3.31 -2.32
C ARG A 65 -0.18 2.56 -2.05
N PHE A 66 -0.26 1.86 -0.92
CA PHE A 66 -1.49 1.17 -0.51
C PHE A 66 -2.66 2.15 -0.31
N CYS A 67 -2.46 3.25 0.41
CA CYS A 67 -3.49 4.27 0.60
C CYS A 67 -3.95 4.89 -0.73
N CYS A 68 -3.03 5.23 -1.64
CA CYS A 68 -3.40 5.76 -2.96
C CYS A 68 -4.32 4.79 -3.72
N ALA A 69 -3.98 3.50 -3.74
CA ALA A 69 -4.78 2.49 -4.40
C ALA A 69 -6.17 2.36 -3.77
N GLN A 70 -6.27 2.36 -2.43
CA GLN A 70 -7.55 2.33 -1.72
C GLN A 70 -8.43 3.53 -2.05
N ILE A 71 -7.85 4.74 -2.03
CA ILE A 71 -8.57 5.97 -2.38
C ILE A 71 -9.09 5.90 -3.83
N ARG A 72 -8.28 5.45 -4.79
CA ARG A 72 -8.73 5.28 -6.18
C ARG A 72 -9.87 4.26 -6.28
N LEU A 73 -9.78 3.15 -5.56
CA LEU A 73 -10.83 2.14 -5.52
C LEU A 73 -12.13 2.70 -4.94
N GLN A 74 -12.07 3.43 -3.82
CA GLN A 74 -13.22 4.11 -3.22
C GLN A 74 -13.90 5.07 -4.21
N ARG A 75 -13.12 5.69 -5.08
CA ARG A 75 -13.59 6.61 -6.11
C ARG A 75 -14.10 5.92 -7.38
N GLY A 76 -14.14 4.59 -7.44
CA GLY A 76 -14.55 3.83 -8.63
C GLY A 76 -13.47 3.78 -9.72
N GLY A 77 -12.19 3.85 -9.35
CA GLY A 77 -11.06 3.89 -10.28
C GLY A 77 -11.05 2.72 -11.28
N LEU A 78 -11.59 1.55 -10.91
CA LEU A 78 -11.72 0.42 -11.84
C LEU A 78 -12.65 0.70 -13.02
N GLU A 79 -13.71 1.47 -12.81
CA GLU A 79 -14.67 1.86 -13.85
C GLU A 79 -14.18 3.08 -14.62
N LYS A 80 -13.44 3.96 -13.94
CA LYS A 80 -12.86 5.21 -14.48
C LYS A 80 -11.56 5.02 -15.26
N GLY A 81 -11.14 3.77 -15.51
CA GLY A 81 -9.94 3.46 -16.30
C GLY A 81 -8.61 3.50 -15.54
N GLU A 82 -8.65 3.57 -14.21
CA GLU A 82 -7.45 3.55 -13.34
C GLU A 82 -7.03 2.15 -12.91
N ARG A 83 -7.58 1.08 -13.52
CA ARG A 83 -7.30 -0.32 -13.14
C ARG A 83 -5.81 -0.61 -13.06
N GLN A 84 -5.05 -0.24 -14.08
CA GLN A 84 -3.61 -0.50 -14.10
C GLN A 84 -2.86 0.30 -13.04
N THR A 85 -3.27 1.55 -12.80
CA THR A 85 -2.67 2.39 -11.74
C THR A 85 -2.87 1.75 -10.38
N VAL A 86 -4.09 1.29 -10.08
CA VAL A 86 -4.40 0.58 -8.82
C VAL A 86 -3.57 -0.69 -8.68
N VAL A 87 -3.51 -1.52 -9.72
CA VAL A 87 -2.70 -2.74 -9.72
C VAL A 87 -1.23 -2.42 -9.47
N ASN A 88 -0.67 -1.42 -10.14
CA ASN A 88 0.73 -1.02 -9.98
C ASN A 88 1.03 -0.51 -8.57
N GLU A 89 0.17 0.35 -8.01
CA GLU A 89 0.32 0.88 -6.66
C GLU A 89 0.26 -0.25 -5.61
N LEU A 90 -0.69 -1.19 -5.75
CA LEU A 90 -0.80 -2.35 -4.87
C LEU A 90 0.38 -3.33 -5.02
N ALA A 91 0.81 -3.60 -6.25
CA ALA A 91 1.93 -4.50 -6.53
C ALA A 91 3.25 -3.95 -5.97
N GLU A 92 3.49 -2.65 -6.12
CA GLU A 92 4.65 -1.99 -5.52
C GLU A 92 4.61 -2.10 -3.99
N SER A 93 3.48 -1.77 -3.37
CA SER A 93 3.31 -1.92 -1.91
C SER A 93 3.59 -3.34 -1.43
N PHE A 94 2.99 -4.33 -2.09
CA PHE A 94 3.14 -5.75 -1.77
C PHE A 94 4.59 -6.22 -1.90
N ALA A 95 5.27 -5.86 -2.98
CA ALA A 95 6.67 -6.21 -3.20
C ALA A 95 7.61 -5.61 -2.14
N LEU A 96 7.38 -4.36 -1.75
CA LEU A 96 8.16 -3.70 -0.69
C LEU A 96 7.92 -4.37 0.67
N LEU A 97 6.68 -4.69 1.01
CA LEU A 97 6.34 -5.38 2.26
C LEU A 97 6.92 -6.79 2.35
N LYS A 98 6.95 -7.52 1.22
CA LYS A 98 7.66 -8.80 1.10
C LYS A 98 9.16 -8.64 1.36
N ARG A 99 9.79 -7.65 0.72
CA ARG A 99 11.22 -7.37 0.90
C ARG A 99 11.57 -7.03 2.36
N LEU A 100 10.67 -6.34 3.05
CA LEU A 100 10.80 -6.01 4.47
C LEU A 100 10.38 -7.16 5.41
N GLN A 101 9.94 -8.30 4.88
CA GLN A 101 9.41 -9.44 5.65
C GLN A 101 8.27 -9.05 6.61
N ARG A 102 7.45 -8.05 6.22
CA ARG A 102 6.32 -7.57 7.01
C ARG A 102 5.07 -8.43 6.73
N ALA A 103 4.95 -9.55 7.45
CA ALA A 103 3.83 -10.48 7.27
C ALA A 103 2.45 -9.79 7.39
N ASN A 104 2.27 -8.87 8.35
CA ASN A 104 1.01 -8.10 8.49
C ASN A 104 0.65 -7.33 7.21
N GLY A 105 1.64 -6.70 6.57
CA GLY A 105 1.41 -5.92 5.36
C GLY A 105 1.14 -6.81 4.16
N VAL A 106 1.90 -7.89 3.99
CA VAL A 106 1.65 -8.89 2.94
C VAL A 106 0.23 -9.44 3.05
N ALA A 107 -0.18 -9.80 4.26
CA ALA A 107 -1.53 -10.29 4.54
C ALA A 107 -2.63 -9.24 4.26
N ALA A 108 -2.38 -7.97 4.56
CA ALA A 108 -3.38 -6.92 4.37
C ALA A 108 -3.53 -6.46 2.90
N VAL A 109 -2.42 -6.37 2.16
CA VAL A 109 -2.43 -5.87 0.77
C VAL A 109 -2.80 -6.97 -0.23
N GLY A 110 -2.37 -8.20 0.01
CA GLY A 110 -2.52 -9.33 -0.90
C GLY A 110 -3.95 -9.60 -1.38
N PRO A 111 -4.98 -9.61 -0.52
CA PRO A 111 -6.36 -9.90 -0.94
C PRO A 111 -6.89 -8.88 -1.93
N LEU A 112 -6.54 -7.60 -1.72
CA LEU A 112 -6.97 -6.52 -2.61
C LEU A 112 -6.23 -6.58 -3.94
N LEU A 113 -4.91 -6.77 -3.91
CA LEU A 113 -4.10 -6.95 -5.12
C LEU A 113 -4.57 -8.15 -5.95
N GLY A 114 -4.82 -9.28 -5.31
CA GLY A 114 -5.32 -10.49 -5.98
C GLY A 114 -6.66 -10.27 -6.67
N GLN A 115 -7.60 -9.57 -6.03
CA GLN A 115 -8.87 -9.21 -6.68
C GLN A 115 -8.67 -8.29 -7.88
N CYS A 116 -7.80 -7.29 -7.76
CA CYS A 116 -7.53 -6.35 -8.86
C CYS A 116 -6.82 -7.05 -10.03
N LEU A 117 -5.85 -7.93 -9.77
CA LEU A 117 -5.17 -8.73 -10.79
C LEU A 117 -6.16 -9.65 -11.53
N ALA A 118 -7.02 -10.37 -10.80
CA ALA A 118 -8.05 -11.19 -11.40
C ALA A 118 -9.02 -10.36 -12.27
N ALA A 119 -9.37 -9.15 -11.82
CA ALA A 119 -10.25 -8.25 -12.57
C ALA A 119 -9.62 -7.71 -13.88
N VAL A 120 -8.29 -7.72 -14.01
CA VAL A 120 -7.59 -7.36 -15.26
C VAL A 120 -7.14 -8.59 -16.08
N GLY A 121 -7.52 -9.80 -15.65
CA GLY A 121 -7.22 -11.04 -16.37
C GLY A 121 -5.88 -11.69 -16.01
N GLU A 122 -5.12 -11.11 -15.07
CA GLU A 122 -3.83 -11.64 -14.58
C GLU A 122 -4.10 -12.70 -13.49
N VAL A 123 -4.75 -13.80 -13.88
CA VAL A 123 -5.30 -14.81 -12.94
C VAL A 123 -4.20 -15.57 -12.21
N ASP A 124 -3.11 -15.94 -12.88
CA ASP A 124 -2.04 -16.72 -12.27
C ASP A 124 -1.31 -15.88 -11.20
N GLU A 125 -1.00 -14.62 -11.51
CA GLU A 125 -0.44 -13.64 -10.58
C GLU A 125 -1.40 -13.39 -9.41
N ALA A 126 -2.70 -13.26 -9.67
CA ALA A 126 -3.70 -13.11 -8.63
C ALA A 126 -3.66 -14.27 -7.63
N LEU A 127 -3.64 -15.51 -8.13
CA LEU A 127 -3.63 -16.70 -7.27
C LEU A 127 -2.33 -16.80 -6.47
N ALA A 128 -1.19 -16.45 -7.06
CA ALA A 128 0.11 -16.43 -6.36
C ALA A 128 0.14 -15.39 -5.23
N VAL A 129 -0.34 -14.17 -5.48
CA VAL A 129 -0.44 -13.12 -4.45
C VAL A 129 -1.35 -13.56 -3.31
N LEU A 130 -2.49 -14.18 -3.61
CA LEU A 130 -3.42 -14.67 -2.60
C LEU A 130 -2.84 -15.84 -1.79
N ASP A 131 -2.02 -16.69 -2.41
CA ASP A 131 -1.34 -17.79 -1.72
C ASP A 131 -0.39 -17.25 -0.65
N GLU A 132 0.46 -16.31 -1.03
CA GLU A 132 1.39 -15.64 -0.11
C GLU A 132 0.66 -14.87 1.00
N SER A 133 -0.49 -14.27 0.68
CA SER A 133 -1.33 -13.58 1.66
C SER A 133 -1.95 -14.54 2.67
N ALA A 134 -2.44 -15.70 2.22
CA ALA A 134 -3.03 -16.71 3.10
C ALA A 134 -1.95 -17.27 4.04
N ASP A 135 -0.78 -17.62 3.50
CA ASP A 135 0.39 -18.05 4.27
C ASP A 135 0.80 -17.00 5.33
N ALA A 136 0.75 -15.71 4.98
CA ALA A 136 1.04 -14.64 5.90
C ALA A 136 0.02 -14.56 7.04
N PHE A 137 -1.29 -14.67 6.76
CA PHE A 137 -2.33 -14.76 7.79
C PHE A 137 -2.15 -16.00 8.70
N GLU A 138 -1.81 -17.16 8.13
CA GLU A 138 -1.55 -18.38 8.89
C GLU A 138 -0.37 -18.21 9.86
N ARG A 139 0.73 -17.61 9.40
CA ARG A 139 1.89 -17.28 10.26
C ARG A 139 1.52 -16.34 11.41
N LEU A 140 0.56 -15.44 11.17
CA LEU A 140 0.01 -14.51 12.16
C LEU A 140 -1.07 -15.14 13.05
N LYS A 141 -1.43 -16.41 12.81
CA LYS A 141 -2.51 -17.13 13.51
C LYS A 141 -3.89 -16.50 13.32
N LEU A 142 -4.08 -15.79 12.20
CA LEU A 142 -5.35 -15.19 11.77
C LEU A 142 -6.06 -16.16 10.80
N LEU A 143 -6.50 -17.29 11.34
CA LEU A 143 -6.98 -18.43 10.53
C LEU A 143 -8.28 -18.15 9.76
N ASP A 144 -9.16 -17.32 10.32
CA ASP A 144 -10.41 -16.93 9.65
C ASP A 144 -10.11 -16.12 8.39
N GLN A 145 -9.19 -15.17 8.48
CA GLN A 145 -8.74 -14.35 7.36
C GLN A 145 -8.01 -15.20 6.32
N ALA A 146 -7.15 -16.13 6.75
CA ALA A 146 -6.54 -17.10 5.83
C ALA A 146 -7.62 -17.90 5.08
N GLY A 147 -8.63 -18.41 5.78
CA GLY A 147 -9.76 -19.10 5.17
C GLY A 147 -10.52 -18.27 4.15
N GLN A 148 -10.78 -16.99 4.43
CA GLN A 148 -11.42 -16.06 3.49
C GLN A 148 -10.59 -15.86 2.22
N VAL A 149 -9.27 -15.74 2.34
CA VAL A 149 -8.36 -15.61 1.19
C VAL A 149 -8.34 -16.89 0.36
N ARG A 150 -8.28 -18.06 1.01
CA ARG A 150 -8.34 -19.36 0.32
C ARG A 150 -9.67 -19.55 -0.42
N GLU A 151 -10.77 -19.07 0.14
CA GLU A 151 -12.07 -19.12 -0.52
C GLU A 151 -12.13 -18.19 -1.74
N LEU A 152 -11.58 -16.98 -1.63
CA LEU A 152 -11.43 -16.07 -2.77
C LEU A 152 -10.62 -16.71 -3.90
N GLN A 153 -9.55 -17.46 -3.60
CA GLN A 153 -8.80 -18.20 -4.62
C GLN A 153 -9.67 -19.23 -5.34
N LYS A 154 -10.56 -19.94 -4.64
CA LYS A 154 -11.48 -20.91 -5.29
C LYS A 154 -12.42 -20.20 -6.24
N VAL A 155 -13.04 -19.10 -5.79
CA VAL A 155 -13.96 -18.29 -6.60
C VAL A 155 -13.27 -17.78 -7.87
N ILE A 156 -12.01 -17.34 -7.78
CA ILE A 156 -11.25 -16.89 -8.96
C ILE A 156 -10.97 -18.04 -9.92
N ARG A 157 -10.56 -19.22 -9.42
CA ARG A 157 -10.33 -20.40 -10.26
C ARG A 157 -11.59 -20.84 -11.00
N GLU A 158 -12.73 -20.86 -10.30
CA GLU A 158 -14.03 -21.24 -10.88
C GLU A 158 -14.52 -20.28 -11.96
N ARG A 159 -14.16 -18.99 -11.87
CA ARG A 159 -14.52 -17.99 -12.89
C ARG A 159 -13.59 -18.01 -14.11
N ALA A 160 -12.39 -18.55 -13.97
CA ALA A 160 -11.38 -18.58 -15.01
C ALA A 160 -11.41 -19.87 -15.87
N GLY A 161 -11.99 -20.95 -15.35
CA GLY A 161 -12.20 -22.21 -16.07
C GLY A 161 -13.50 -22.22 -16.87
#